data_AF-A0A7Y3UT59-F1
#
_entry.id   AF-A0A7Y3UT59-F1
#
_cell.length_a   1.000
_cell.length_b   1.000
_cell.length_c   1.000
_cell.angle_alpha   90.00
_cell.angle_beta   90.00
_cell.angle_gamma   90.00
#
_symmetry.space_group_name_H-M   'P 1'
#
loop_
_entity.id
_entity.type
_entity.pdbx_description
1 polymer ?
#
loop_
_entity_poly.entity_id
_entity_poly.type
_entity_poly.pdbx_seq_one_letter_code
_entity_poly.pdbx_strand_id
1 'polypeptide(L)'
;MAKQVINLGAVNSGTGGDDRRSAWLKGKANFTELYNWISGLVHGDDTATALPAALPVAKGGTGATAAAAARTNLGLGSSATLIAGSSPGNVMLVDDRTSPIAATINTYGNSFKLWTSQGTVGAPESGSFGTIINTAWPSGTYGGQILMSVTGRAWFRCGDYATAVMRELYHTGNTTRGSGGALSAASPIVRIANVELSERSDLLEQSFVPAGLWGAANDEAPGVIVQRLDVGVYRITGSLGLAVEGWRIQDPCSPDGGRMLGITESEQDANGAVTIRLFKQRWTLDEEGEMHLGKGAPLDVPLSSWIDVRLQMPAFVLPEV
;
A
#
# COMPACT_ATOMS: atom_id res chain seq x y z
N MET A 1 48.41 6.23 -35.93
CA MET A 1 49.60 7.05 -36.21
C MET A 1 49.29 8.49 -35.82
N ALA A 2 50.29 9.36 -35.74
CA ALA A 2 49.98 10.79 -35.70
C ALA A 2 49.56 11.24 -37.10
N LYS A 3 48.57 12.13 -37.18
CA LYS A 3 48.15 12.76 -38.44
C LYS A 3 49.38 13.29 -39.17
N GLN A 4 49.58 12.86 -40.41
CA GLN A 4 50.61 13.39 -41.29
C GLN A 4 50.14 14.72 -41.86
N VAL A 5 50.95 15.76 -41.71
CA VAL A 5 50.65 17.11 -42.23
C VAL A 5 51.55 17.36 -43.43
N ILE A 6 50.92 17.71 -44.55
CA ILE A 6 51.64 18.14 -45.76
C ILE A 6 52.24 19.51 -45.47
N ASN A 7 53.56 19.62 -45.59
CA ASN A 7 54.27 20.87 -45.48
C ASN A 7 54.24 21.57 -46.83
N LEU A 8 53.54 22.70 -46.92
CA LEU A 8 53.43 23.46 -48.16
C LEU A 8 54.67 24.31 -48.47
N GLY A 9 55.61 24.43 -47.53
CA GLY A 9 56.79 25.28 -47.68
C GLY A 9 56.46 26.78 -47.63
N ALA A 10 57.40 27.61 -48.09
CA ALA A 10 57.22 29.06 -48.11
C ALA A 10 56.09 29.49 -49.06
N VAL A 11 55.31 30.48 -48.63
CA VAL A 11 54.18 31.06 -49.39
C VAL A 11 54.65 31.47 -50.80
N ASN A 12 53.85 31.16 -51.82
CA ASN A 12 54.08 31.40 -53.26
C ASN A 12 55.20 30.59 -53.94
N SER A 13 56.23 30.12 -53.21
CA SER A 13 57.37 29.41 -53.81
C SER A 13 57.39 27.90 -53.52
N GLY A 14 56.71 27.44 -52.48
CA GLY A 14 56.75 26.06 -52.01
C GLY A 14 58.13 25.60 -51.51
N THR A 15 59.10 26.52 -51.41
CA THR A 15 60.48 26.18 -51.05
C THR A 15 60.54 25.65 -49.63
N GLY A 16 61.24 24.51 -49.43
CA GLY A 16 61.30 23.80 -48.15
C GLY A 16 60.04 22.98 -47.82
N GLY A 17 59.07 22.88 -48.74
CA GLY A 17 57.89 22.04 -48.62
C GLY A 17 58.12 20.59 -49.06
N ASP A 18 57.11 19.75 -48.85
CA ASP A 18 57.09 18.38 -49.37
C ASP A 18 57.04 18.39 -50.90
N ASP A 19 57.80 17.50 -51.54
CA ASP A 19 57.63 17.23 -52.96
C ASP A 19 56.31 16.46 -53.22
N ARG A 20 55.92 16.34 -54.49
CA ARG A 20 54.66 15.66 -54.85
C ARG A 20 54.58 14.22 -54.31
N ARG A 21 55.71 13.52 -54.25
CA ARG A 21 55.77 12.12 -53.82
C ARG A 21 55.60 12.00 -52.30
N SER A 22 56.35 12.78 -51.52
CA SER A 22 56.29 12.81 -50.06
C SER A 22 54.94 13.34 -49.56
N ALA A 23 54.38 14.37 -50.21
CA ALA A 23 53.02 14.84 -49.93
C ALA A 23 51.97 13.74 -50.18
N TRP A 24 52.08 13.00 -51.30
CA TRP A 24 51.18 11.88 -51.61
C TRP A 24 51.33 10.72 -50.62
N LEU A 25 52.56 10.37 -50.22
CA LEU A 25 52.81 9.35 -49.19
C LEU A 25 52.17 9.72 -47.86
N LYS A 26 52.25 10.99 -47.43
CA LYS A 26 51.56 11.49 -46.23
C LYS A 26 50.04 11.41 -46.36
N GLY A 27 49.50 11.77 -47.53
CA GLY A 27 48.08 11.61 -47.85
C GLY A 27 47.61 10.16 -47.73
N LYS A 28 48.32 9.23 -48.38
CA LYS A 28 48.04 7.79 -48.31
C LYS A 28 48.09 7.27 -46.87
N ALA A 29 49.13 7.60 -46.12
CA ALA A 29 49.27 7.15 -44.74
C ALA A 29 48.09 7.56 -43.85
N ASN A 30 47.56 8.79 -44.02
CA ASN A 30 46.37 9.24 -43.31
C ASN A 30 45.12 8.44 -43.70
N PHE A 31 44.93 8.13 -44.99
CA PHE A 31 43.80 7.31 -45.44
C PHE A 31 43.90 5.86 -44.95
N THR A 32 45.08 5.25 -45.07
CA THR A 32 45.35 3.89 -44.59
C THR A 32 45.07 3.78 -43.09
N GLU A 33 45.49 4.76 -42.30
CA GLU A 33 45.18 4.83 -40.87
C GLU A 33 43.67 4.83 -40.59
N LEU A 34 42.92 5.72 -41.26
CA LEU A 34 41.48 5.84 -41.05
C LEU A 34 40.74 4.57 -41.47
N TYR A 35 41.08 3.99 -42.62
CA TYR A 35 40.46 2.74 -43.09
C TYR A 35 40.73 1.59 -42.13
N ASN A 36 41.97 1.44 -41.66
CA ASN A 36 42.32 0.40 -40.68
C ASN A 36 41.58 0.58 -39.35
N TRP A 37 41.45 1.83 -38.89
CA TRP A 37 40.75 2.12 -37.64
C TRP A 37 39.24 1.83 -37.73
N ILE A 38 38.60 2.21 -38.84
CA ILE A 38 37.16 2.03 -39.07
C ILE A 38 36.82 0.56 -39.34
N SER A 39 37.60 -0.13 -40.18
CA SER A 39 37.34 -1.53 -40.54
C SER A 39 37.73 -2.52 -39.44
N GLY A 40 38.64 -2.13 -38.55
CA GLY A 40 39.24 -3.04 -37.58
C GLY A 40 40.18 -4.07 -38.20
N LEU A 41 40.55 -3.90 -39.48
CA LEU A 41 41.48 -4.74 -40.22
C LEU A 41 42.80 -3.99 -40.44
N VAL A 42 43.88 -4.73 -40.70
CA VAL A 42 45.17 -4.15 -41.08
C VAL A 42 45.31 -4.20 -42.60
N HIS A 43 45.22 -3.04 -43.25
CA HIS A 43 45.45 -2.87 -44.69
C HIS A 43 46.80 -2.19 -44.95
N GLY A 44 47.44 -2.60 -46.04
CA GLY A 44 48.59 -1.91 -46.62
C GLY A 44 48.16 -0.83 -47.61
N ASP A 45 49.12 -0.01 -48.03
CA ASP A 45 48.93 0.95 -49.12
C ASP A 45 48.45 0.20 -50.38
N ASP A 46 47.39 0.71 -51.01
CA ASP A 46 46.78 0.21 -52.26
C ASP A 46 45.89 -1.06 -52.14
N THR A 47 45.54 -1.50 -50.93
CA THR A 47 44.49 -2.53 -50.76
C THR A 47 43.09 -1.90 -50.74
N ALA A 48 42.34 -2.01 -51.83
CA ALA A 48 40.96 -1.54 -51.90
C ALA A 48 40.02 -2.45 -51.10
N THR A 49 39.72 -2.08 -49.86
CA THR A 49 38.71 -2.75 -49.04
C THR A 49 37.56 -1.78 -48.75
N ALA A 50 36.33 -2.24 -48.99
CA ALA A 50 35.15 -1.47 -48.61
C ALA A 50 35.12 -1.30 -47.09
N LEU A 51 34.72 -0.11 -46.62
CA LEU A 51 34.42 0.09 -45.20
C LEU A 51 33.30 -0.86 -44.78
N PRO A 52 33.28 -1.31 -43.51
CA PRO A 52 32.22 -2.17 -43.02
C PRO A 52 30.87 -1.45 -43.15
N ALA A 53 29.83 -2.20 -43.51
CA ALA A 53 28.48 -1.65 -43.67
C ALA A 53 27.92 -1.04 -42.37
N ALA A 54 28.43 -1.47 -41.21
CA ALA A 54 28.17 -0.87 -39.92
C ALA A 54 29.44 -0.81 -39.08
N LEU A 55 29.66 0.31 -38.39
CA LEU A 55 30.82 0.50 -37.51
C LEU A 55 30.71 -0.41 -36.27
N PRO A 56 31.76 -1.13 -35.85
CA PRO A 56 31.73 -1.98 -34.65
C PRO A 56 31.47 -1.20 -33.35
N VAL A 57 30.95 -1.89 -32.32
CA VAL A 57 30.69 -1.29 -30.99
C VAL A 57 31.95 -0.72 -30.34
N ALA A 58 33.08 -1.44 -30.46
CA ALA A 58 34.39 -0.99 -29.94
C ALA A 58 34.90 0.33 -30.57
N LYS A 59 34.25 0.80 -31.64
CA LYS A 59 34.56 2.06 -32.34
C LYS A 59 33.42 3.08 -32.24
N GLY A 60 32.45 2.87 -31.35
CA GLY A 60 31.31 3.77 -31.13
C GLY A 60 30.14 3.56 -32.09
N GLY A 61 30.14 2.50 -32.90
CA GLY A 61 29.00 2.11 -33.72
C GLY A 61 28.08 1.09 -33.03
N THR A 62 27.18 0.48 -33.80
CA THR A 62 26.25 -0.57 -33.32
C THR A 62 26.64 -1.97 -33.81
N GLY A 63 27.59 -2.07 -34.73
CA GLY A 63 27.99 -3.33 -35.38
C GLY A 63 26.92 -3.95 -36.28
N ALA A 64 25.82 -3.25 -36.58
CA ALA A 64 24.73 -3.78 -37.40
C ALA A 64 24.00 -2.69 -38.19
N THR A 65 23.47 -3.05 -39.36
CA THR A 65 22.67 -2.18 -40.23
C THR A 65 21.17 -2.24 -39.94
N ALA A 66 20.71 -3.26 -39.22
CA ALA A 66 19.32 -3.41 -38.81
C ALA A 66 19.13 -3.09 -37.33
N ALA A 67 18.03 -2.41 -36.99
CA ALA A 67 17.74 -1.99 -35.62
C ALA A 67 17.67 -3.18 -34.63
N ALA A 68 17.15 -4.34 -35.06
CA ALA A 68 17.08 -5.54 -34.21
C ALA A 68 18.49 -6.03 -33.80
N ALA A 69 19.39 -6.21 -34.77
CA ALA A 69 20.76 -6.63 -34.52
C ALA A 69 21.56 -5.57 -33.76
N ALA A 70 21.31 -4.28 -34.01
CA ALA A 70 21.93 -3.19 -33.25
C ALA A 70 21.56 -3.26 -31.76
N ARG A 71 20.29 -3.50 -31.42
CA ARG A 71 19.87 -3.68 -30.02
C ARG A 71 20.53 -4.90 -29.38
N THR A 72 20.59 -6.02 -30.08
CA THR A 72 21.29 -7.23 -29.62
C THR A 72 22.77 -6.95 -29.33
N ASN A 73 23.48 -6.28 -30.25
CA ASN A 73 24.90 -5.95 -30.08
C ASN A 73 25.17 -5.00 -28.90
N LEU A 74 24.21 -4.11 -28.60
CA LEU A 74 24.29 -3.20 -27.45
C LEU A 74 23.82 -3.84 -26.14
N GLY A 75 23.40 -5.11 -26.15
CA GLY A 75 22.87 -5.79 -24.96
C GLY A 75 21.51 -5.27 -24.50
N LEU A 76 20.80 -4.55 -25.37
CA LEU A 76 19.48 -3.99 -25.08
C LEU A 76 18.44 -5.11 -25.24
N GLY A 77 17.88 -5.58 -24.12
CA GLY A 77 16.87 -6.65 -24.09
C GLY A 77 15.53 -6.27 -24.74
N SER A 78 14.49 -7.06 -24.49
CA SER A 78 13.17 -6.86 -25.08
C SER A 78 12.48 -5.54 -24.69
N SER A 79 12.88 -4.92 -23.58
CA SER A 79 12.36 -3.62 -23.15
C SER A 79 12.67 -2.50 -24.16
N ALA A 80 13.74 -2.61 -24.93
CA ALA A 80 14.16 -1.58 -25.89
C ALA A 80 13.24 -1.46 -27.12
N THR A 81 12.22 -2.31 -27.25
CA THR A 81 11.17 -2.20 -28.27
C THR A 81 9.82 -1.77 -27.71
N LEU A 82 9.70 -1.60 -26.39
CA LEU A 82 8.47 -1.22 -25.73
C LEU A 82 8.45 0.30 -25.48
N ILE A 83 7.24 0.87 -25.49
CA ILE A 83 7.02 2.28 -25.13
C ILE A 83 7.14 2.41 -23.61
N ALA A 84 7.70 3.52 -23.13
CA ALA A 84 7.69 3.83 -21.70
C ALA A 84 6.41 4.58 -21.28
N GLY A 85 5.79 4.20 -20.16
CA GLY A 85 4.60 4.85 -19.61
C GLY A 85 3.61 3.86 -18.97
N SER A 86 2.41 4.34 -18.63
CA SER A 86 1.44 3.60 -17.80
C SER A 86 0.42 2.76 -18.57
N SER A 87 0.45 2.80 -19.91
CA SER A 87 -0.46 2.02 -20.73
C SER A 87 -0.15 0.52 -20.64
N PRO A 88 -1.15 -0.37 -20.78
CA PRO A 88 -0.92 -1.81 -20.80
C PRO A 88 0.13 -2.21 -21.86
N GLY A 89 1.15 -2.96 -21.44
CA GLY A 89 2.25 -3.42 -22.31
C GLY A 89 3.46 -2.50 -22.38
N ASN A 90 3.42 -1.33 -21.73
CA ASN A 90 4.56 -0.42 -21.65
C ASN A 90 5.56 -0.82 -20.56
N VAL A 91 6.78 -0.31 -20.67
CA VAL A 91 7.78 -0.32 -19.59
C VAL A 91 7.41 0.79 -18.60
N MET A 92 7.24 0.43 -17.34
CA MET A 92 6.90 1.38 -16.27
C MET A 92 8.05 2.36 -16.04
N LEU A 93 7.73 3.65 -15.97
CA LEU A 93 8.70 4.69 -15.60
C LEU A 93 8.91 4.71 -14.07
N VAL A 94 10.07 5.18 -13.63
CA VAL A 94 10.27 5.54 -12.22
C VAL A 94 9.28 6.66 -11.87
N ASP A 95 8.59 6.52 -10.74
CA ASP A 95 7.57 7.45 -10.24
C ASP A 95 6.30 7.62 -11.11
N ASP A 96 5.97 6.64 -11.93
CA ASP A 96 4.73 6.67 -12.71
C ASP A 96 3.48 6.62 -11.80
N ARG A 97 2.69 7.71 -11.77
CA ARG A 97 1.45 7.84 -10.98
C ARG A 97 0.17 7.59 -11.75
N THR A 98 0.21 7.47 -13.08
CA THR A 98 -1.01 7.43 -13.92
C THR A 98 -1.56 6.01 -14.13
N SER A 99 -1.79 5.26 -13.04
CA SER A 99 -2.46 3.96 -13.12
C SER A 99 -3.92 4.11 -13.55
N PRO A 100 -4.41 3.31 -14.51
CA PRO A 100 -5.79 3.40 -14.95
C PRO A 100 -6.76 2.79 -13.93
N ILE A 101 -8.00 3.32 -13.91
CA ILE A 101 -9.11 2.73 -13.15
C ILE A 101 -9.51 1.42 -13.82
N ALA A 102 -9.61 0.34 -13.03
CA ALA A 102 -10.04 -0.97 -13.49
C ALA A 102 -11.55 -0.97 -13.76
N ALA A 103 -11.98 -1.54 -14.89
CA ALA A 103 -13.40 -1.77 -15.15
C ALA A 103 -14.00 -2.84 -14.22
N THR A 104 -13.18 -3.77 -13.72
CA THR A 104 -13.59 -4.82 -12.78
C THR A 104 -12.42 -5.25 -11.90
N ILE A 105 -12.71 -5.71 -10.68
CA ILE A 105 -11.71 -6.34 -9.82
C ILE A 105 -11.20 -7.68 -10.38
N ASN A 106 -11.89 -8.29 -11.35
CA ASN A 106 -11.51 -9.55 -11.98
C ASN A 106 -10.46 -9.31 -13.08
N THR A 107 -9.36 -8.66 -12.71
CA THR A 107 -8.27 -8.31 -13.62
C THR A 107 -7.24 -9.43 -13.65
N TYR A 108 -7.24 -10.21 -14.73
CA TYR A 108 -6.25 -11.25 -14.96
C TYR A 108 -4.92 -10.64 -15.39
N GLY A 109 -3.80 -11.08 -14.80
CA GLY A 109 -2.46 -10.60 -15.14
C GLY A 109 -1.81 -9.75 -14.05
N ASN A 110 -0.48 -9.69 -14.08
CA ASN A 110 0.29 -8.79 -13.22
C ASN A 110 -0.08 -7.34 -13.53
N SER A 111 -0.53 -6.58 -12.53
CA SER A 111 -0.91 -5.19 -12.75
C SER A 111 -1.01 -4.38 -11.45
N PHE A 112 -0.85 -3.07 -11.61
CA PHE A 112 -1.15 -2.05 -10.61
C PHE A 112 -2.25 -1.15 -11.16
N LYS A 113 -3.41 -1.12 -10.50
CA LYS A 113 -4.61 -0.41 -10.97
C LYS A 113 -5.25 0.40 -9.84
N LEU A 114 -6.13 1.32 -10.21
CA LEU A 114 -7.03 1.98 -9.29
C LEU A 114 -8.41 1.31 -9.34
N TRP A 115 -9.19 1.42 -8.27
CA TRP A 115 -10.60 1.04 -8.27
C TRP A 115 -11.46 2.15 -7.70
N THR A 116 -12.70 2.25 -8.16
CA THR A 116 -13.70 3.15 -7.58
C THR A 116 -15.02 2.41 -7.41
N SER A 117 -15.80 2.75 -6.39
CA SER A 117 -17.10 2.14 -6.11
C SER A 117 -18.11 2.29 -7.26
N GLN A 118 -17.98 3.34 -8.08
CA GLN A 118 -18.86 3.60 -9.23
C GLN A 118 -18.33 3.04 -10.56
N GLY A 119 -17.01 2.93 -10.71
CA GLY A 119 -16.36 2.59 -11.99
C GLY A 119 -15.81 1.17 -12.08
N THR A 120 -15.69 0.47 -10.96
CA THR A 120 -15.09 -0.87 -10.90
C THR A 120 -16.11 -1.90 -10.45
N VAL A 121 -16.49 -2.79 -11.37
CA VAL A 121 -17.39 -3.92 -11.06
C VAL A 121 -16.75 -4.85 -10.02
N GLY A 122 -17.49 -5.10 -8.94
CA GLY A 122 -17.05 -5.94 -7.82
C GLY A 122 -16.15 -5.22 -6.80
N ALA A 123 -16.09 -3.89 -6.83
CA ALA A 123 -15.43 -3.11 -5.77
C ALA A 123 -15.92 -3.57 -4.37
N PRO A 124 -15.01 -3.76 -3.40
CA PRO A 124 -15.33 -4.39 -2.12
C PRO A 124 -16.06 -3.45 -1.15
N GLU A 125 -16.12 -2.16 -1.46
CA GLU A 125 -16.69 -1.12 -0.61
C GLU A 125 -17.48 -0.10 -1.44
N SER A 126 -18.63 0.33 -0.91
CA SER A 126 -19.48 1.35 -1.50
C SER A 126 -19.02 2.75 -1.11
N GLY A 127 -19.18 3.73 -2.01
CA GLY A 127 -18.86 5.14 -1.75
C GLY A 127 -17.38 5.46 -1.61
N SER A 128 -16.48 4.50 -1.84
CA SER A 128 -15.02 4.67 -1.69
C SER A 128 -14.26 4.35 -2.98
N PHE A 129 -12.93 4.46 -2.92
CA PHE A 129 -11.98 4.15 -3.98
C PHE A 129 -10.63 3.70 -3.38
N GLY A 130 -9.74 3.20 -4.23
CA GLY A 130 -8.43 2.76 -3.77
C GLY A 130 -7.55 2.17 -4.86
N THR A 131 -6.63 1.30 -4.45
CA THR A 131 -5.62 0.67 -5.31
C THR A 131 -5.78 -0.85 -5.35
N ILE A 132 -5.33 -1.45 -6.45
CA ILE A 132 -5.30 -2.89 -6.69
C ILE A 132 -3.87 -3.29 -7.06
N ILE A 133 -3.37 -4.34 -6.40
CA ILE A 133 -2.14 -5.05 -6.78
C ILE A 133 -2.53 -6.47 -7.18
N ASN A 134 -2.16 -6.87 -8.40
CA ASN A 134 -2.43 -8.19 -8.96
C ASN A 134 -1.13 -8.92 -9.26
N THR A 135 -1.08 -10.18 -8.87
CA THR A 135 -0.06 -11.14 -9.27
C THR A 135 -0.75 -12.34 -9.92
N ALA A 136 -0.50 -12.58 -11.20
CA ALA A 136 -1.11 -13.67 -11.93
C ALA A 136 -0.32 -14.96 -11.77
N TRP A 137 -1.05 -16.07 -11.74
CA TRP A 137 -0.49 -17.37 -12.06
C TRP A 137 -0.08 -17.38 -13.55
N PRO A 138 0.95 -18.15 -13.96
CA PRO A 138 1.45 -18.14 -15.34
C PRO A 138 0.41 -18.50 -16.42
N SER A 139 -0.72 -19.11 -16.05
CA SER A 139 -1.78 -19.47 -16.99
C SER A 139 -3.16 -19.40 -16.36
N GLY A 140 -4.17 -19.20 -17.22
CA GLY A 140 -5.58 -19.17 -16.82
C GLY A 140 -5.97 -17.91 -16.04
N THR A 141 -6.97 -18.07 -15.20
CA THR A 141 -7.65 -17.01 -14.45
C THR A 141 -7.23 -16.97 -12.99
N TYR A 142 -6.12 -17.62 -12.62
CA TYR A 142 -5.67 -17.74 -11.23
C TYR A 142 -4.65 -16.66 -10.86
N GLY A 143 -4.61 -16.28 -9.59
CA GLY A 143 -3.59 -15.40 -9.04
C GLY A 143 -3.87 -14.94 -7.62
N GLY A 144 -3.03 -14.04 -7.14
CA GLY A 144 -3.19 -13.31 -5.88
C GLY A 144 -3.54 -11.85 -6.14
N GLN A 145 -4.43 -11.30 -5.33
CA GLN A 145 -4.87 -9.92 -5.45
C GLN A 145 -5.03 -9.29 -4.08
N ILE A 146 -4.56 -8.04 -3.95
CA ILE A 146 -4.74 -7.18 -2.79
C ILE A 146 -5.42 -5.89 -3.23
N LEU A 147 -6.46 -5.48 -2.51
CA LEU A 147 -7.12 -4.19 -2.66
C LEU A 147 -6.95 -3.39 -1.39
N MET A 148 -6.56 -2.13 -1.52
CA MET A 148 -6.41 -1.20 -0.40
C MET A 148 -7.30 0.01 -0.65
N SER A 149 -8.20 0.30 0.28
CA SER A 149 -9.09 1.47 0.25
C SER A 149 -8.39 2.67 0.87
N VAL A 150 -8.77 3.87 0.42
CA VAL A 150 -8.36 5.11 1.09
C VAL A 150 -9.00 5.28 2.46
N THR A 151 -10.01 4.48 2.81
CA THR A 151 -10.61 4.42 4.16
C THR A 151 -9.76 3.64 5.17
N GLY A 152 -8.61 3.08 4.74
CA GLY A 152 -7.74 2.28 5.58
C GLY A 152 -8.06 0.78 5.60
N ARG A 153 -9.17 0.36 4.99
CA ARG A 153 -9.56 -1.06 4.84
C ARG A 153 -8.78 -1.74 3.72
N ALA A 154 -8.52 -3.03 3.87
CA ALA A 154 -7.85 -3.82 2.85
C ALA A 154 -8.48 -5.21 2.71
N TRP A 155 -8.42 -5.76 1.50
CA TRP A 155 -8.93 -7.09 1.18
C TRP A 155 -7.93 -7.85 0.35
N PHE A 156 -7.96 -9.18 0.44
CA PHE A 156 -7.19 -10.04 -0.43
C PHE A 156 -7.99 -11.25 -0.89
N ARG A 157 -7.60 -11.78 -2.05
CA ARG A 157 -7.96 -13.14 -2.46
C ARG A 157 -6.77 -13.82 -3.12
N CYS A 158 -6.80 -15.14 -3.09
CA CYS A 158 -5.91 -15.98 -3.86
C CYS A 158 -6.74 -17.11 -4.47
N GLY A 159 -6.57 -17.37 -5.75
CA GLY A 159 -7.37 -18.34 -6.51
C GLY A 159 -7.83 -17.76 -7.84
N ASP A 160 -8.95 -18.28 -8.35
CA ASP A 160 -9.55 -17.81 -9.59
C ASP A 160 -10.13 -16.39 -9.41
N TYR A 161 -9.69 -15.43 -10.23
CA TYR A 161 -10.08 -14.03 -10.16
C TYR A 161 -11.58 -13.81 -10.41
N ALA A 162 -12.35 -14.76 -10.96
CA ALA A 162 -13.79 -14.59 -11.16
C ALA A 162 -14.61 -15.15 -9.99
N THR A 163 -14.12 -16.20 -9.34
CA THR A 163 -14.90 -17.00 -8.37
C THR A 163 -14.36 -16.97 -6.95
N ALA A 164 -13.07 -16.68 -6.74
CA ALA A 164 -12.51 -16.59 -5.41
C ALA A 164 -13.05 -15.35 -4.68
N VAL A 165 -13.60 -15.59 -3.49
CA VAL A 165 -14.20 -14.58 -2.63
C VAL A 165 -13.12 -13.69 -2.01
N MET A 166 -13.38 -12.39 -1.96
CA MET A 166 -12.55 -11.42 -1.24
C MET A 166 -12.65 -11.62 0.27
N ARG A 167 -11.51 -11.55 0.96
CA ARG A 167 -11.42 -11.60 2.42
C ARG A 167 -10.88 -10.29 2.94
N GLU A 168 -11.57 -9.69 3.88
CA GLU A 168 -11.11 -8.49 4.56
C GLU A 168 -9.94 -8.81 5.50
N LEU A 169 -8.95 -7.91 5.52
CA LEU A 169 -7.85 -7.94 6.46
C LEU A 169 -8.25 -7.19 7.73
N TYR A 170 -8.19 -7.91 8.84
CA TYR A 170 -8.38 -7.33 10.17
C TYR A 170 -7.05 -6.76 10.69
N HIS A 171 -7.08 -5.52 11.15
CA HIS A 171 -5.96 -4.75 11.68
C HIS A 171 -6.44 -3.84 12.83
N THR A 172 -5.53 -3.13 13.50
CA THR A 172 -5.85 -2.29 14.67
C THR A 172 -6.88 -1.20 14.41
N GLY A 173 -6.95 -0.68 13.18
CA GLY A 173 -8.01 0.25 12.76
C GLY A 173 -9.42 -0.35 12.78
N ASN A 174 -9.63 -1.62 12.39
CA ASN A 174 -10.98 -2.22 12.28
C ASN A 174 -11.24 -3.38 13.28
N THR A 175 -10.37 -3.53 14.28
CA THR A 175 -10.53 -4.48 15.39
C THR A 175 -10.27 -3.79 16.72
N THR A 176 -10.85 -4.34 17.78
CA THR A 176 -10.46 -3.99 19.15
C THR A 176 -9.93 -5.17 19.89
N ARG A 177 -9.05 -4.89 20.84
CA ARG A 177 -8.69 -5.83 21.89
C ARG A 177 -9.57 -5.57 23.11
N GLY A 178 -10.41 -6.54 23.44
CA GLY A 178 -11.24 -6.47 24.64
C GLY A 178 -10.42 -6.59 25.93
N SER A 179 -11.03 -6.30 27.08
CA SER A 179 -10.37 -6.32 28.40
C SER A 179 -9.71 -7.66 28.77
N GLY A 180 -10.26 -8.77 28.26
CA GLY A 180 -9.71 -10.13 28.38
C GLY A 180 -8.69 -10.54 27.30
N GLY A 181 -8.29 -9.60 26.43
CA GLY A 181 -7.22 -9.80 25.45
C GLY A 181 -7.64 -10.38 24.09
N ALA A 182 -8.90 -10.81 23.94
CA ALA A 182 -9.45 -11.29 22.67
C ALA A 182 -9.58 -10.15 21.65
N LEU A 183 -9.28 -10.44 20.37
CA LEU A 183 -9.53 -9.53 19.26
C LEU A 183 -10.95 -9.74 18.72
N SER A 184 -11.73 -8.67 18.68
CA SER A 184 -13.09 -8.66 18.14
C SER A 184 -13.14 -7.69 16.97
N ALA A 185 -13.80 -8.09 15.88
CA ALA A 185 -14.13 -7.18 14.79
C ALA A 185 -15.03 -6.08 15.35
N ALA A 186 -14.51 -4.85 15.44
CA ALA A 186 -15.32 -3.71 15.81
C ALA A 186 -14.52 -2.42 15.80
N SER A 187 -15.22 -1.46 15.25
CA SER A 187 -15.02 -0.03 15.32
C SER A 187 -16.32 0.59 14.80
N PRO A 188 -16.72 1.80 15.19
CA PRO A 188 -16.19 2.66 16.27
C PRO A 188 -16.40 2.11 17.69
N ILE A 189 -15.46 2.36 18.62
CA ILE A 189 -15.56 1.89 20.02
C ILE A 189 -15.12 2.95 21.03
N VAL A 190 -15.80 2.94 22.18
CA VAL A 190 -15.33 3.58 23.40
C VAL A 190 -15.15 2.54 24.51
N ARG A 191 -14.07 2.68 25.28
CA ARG A 191 -13.80 1.95 26.52
C ARG A 191 -14.27 2.79 27.70
N ILE A 192 -15.04 2.20 28.62
CA ILE A 192 -15.38 2.82 29.90
C ILE A 192 -14.40 2.31 30.95
N ALA A 193 -13.57 3.19 31.48
CA ALA A 193 -12.64 2.93 32.57
C ALA A 193 -12.16 4.26 33.16
N ASN A 194 -11.74 4.27 34.43
CA ASN A 194 -11.08 5.44 34.99
C ASN A 194 -9.72 5.64 34.33
N VAL A 195 -9.57 6.69 33.52
CA VAL A 195 -8.38 6.89 32.68
C VAL A 195 -7.15 7.27 33.50
N GLU A 196 -7.33 8.04 34.57
CA GLU A 196 -6.25 8.54 35.42
C GLU A 196 -5.71 7.44 36.35
N LEU A 197 -6.61 6.61 36.88
CA LEU A 197 -6.28 5.61 37.91
C LEU A 197 -6.18 4.18 37.35
N SER A 198 -6.27 3.98 36.05
CA SER A 198 -6.21 2.62 35.48
C SER A 198 -4.88 1.94 35.81
N GLU A 199 -4.95 0.68 36.25
CA GLU A 199 -3.79 -0.18 36.46
C GLU A 199 -3.30 -0.81 35.14
N ARG A 200 -4.07 -0.64 34.06
CA ARG A 200 -3.84 -1.23 32.75
C ARG A 200 -3.17 -0.22 31.82
N SER A 201 -1.88 -0.42 31.54
CA SER A 201 -1.14 0.42 30.60
C SER A 201 -1.67 0.34 29.17
N ASP A 202 -2.38 -0.72 28.82
CA ASP A 202 -2.96 -0.98 27.50
C ASP A 202 -4.34 -0.33 27.27
N LEU A 203 -4.85 0.44 28.24
CA LEU A 203 -6.12 1.17 28.11
C LEU A 203 -6.11 2.18 26.95
N LEU A 204 -4.98 2.86 26.74
CA LEU A 204 -4.78 3.91 25.71
C LEU A 204 -3.82 3.46 24.60
N GLU A 205 -3.60 2.15 24.44
CA GLU A 205 -2.81 1.63 23.32
C GLU A 205 -3.55 1.80 21.98
N GLN A 206 -2.79 1.67 20.88
CA GLN A 206 -3.28 1.77 19.51
C GLN A 206 -3.81 3.19 19.19
N SER A 207 -5.03 3.32 18.69
CA SER A 207 -5.64 4.62 18.35
C SER A 207 -6.50 5.22 19.48
N PHE A 208 -6.51 4.61 20.66
CA PHE A 208 -7.34 5.08 21.78
C PHE A 208 -6.77 6.36 22.41
N VAL A 209 -7.64 7.36 22.55
CA VAL A 209 -7.35 8.62 23.25
C VAL A 209 -8.36 8.87 24.36
N PRO A 210 -8.02 9.62 25.41
CA PRO A 210 -8.97 9.96 26.48
C PRO A 210 -10.23 10.64 25.94
N ALA A 211 -11.38 10.11 26.35
CA ALA A 211 -12.73 10.55 26.01
C ALA A 211 -13.46 10.98 27.29
N GLY A 212 -12.88 11.94 28.01
CA GLY A 212 -13.27 12.29 29.38
C GLY A 212 -12.51 11.49 30.44
N LEU A 213 -12.83 11.73 31.73
CA LEU A 213 -12.12 11.08 32.85
C LEU A 213 -12.40 9.58 32.97
N TRP A 214 -13.51 9.12 32.40
CA TRP A 214 -13.99 7.74 32.50
C TRP A 214 -14.07 7.02 31.15
N GLY A 215 -13.43 7.55 30.11
CA GLY A 215 -13.55 7.03 28.75
C GLY A 215 -12.25 7.05 27.97
N ALA A 216 -12.06 6.08 27.08
CA ALA A 216 -11.06 6.13 26.02
C ALA A 216 -11.73 5.74 24.69
N ALA A 217 -11.63 6.59 23.66
CA ALA A 217 -12.25 6.36 22.35
C ALA A 217 -11.19 6.15 21.27
N ASN A 218 -11.46 5.28 20.31
CA ASN A 218 -10.58 5.12 19.15
C ASN A 218 -10.79 6.21 18.09
N ASP A 219 -9.96 6.22 17.06
CA ASP A 219 -9.94 7.19 15.95
C ASP A 219 -11.24 7.23 15.12
N GLU A 220 -12.00 6.13 15.09
CA GLU A 220 -13.31 6.07 14.43
C GLU A 220 -14.47 6.53 15.32
N ALA A 221 -14.23 6.79 16.62
CA ALA A 221 -15.19 7.35 17.56
C ALA A 221 -14.83 8.81 18.00
N PRO A 222 -14.48 9.72 17.06
CA PRO A 222 -14.04 11.06 17.43
C PRO A 222 -15.17 11.85 18.10
N GLY A 223 -14.82 12.64 19.12
CA GLY A 223 -15.78 13.51 19.82
C GLY A 223 -16.68 12.80 20.83
N VAL A 224 -16.54 11.47 21.00
CA VAL A 224 -17.23 10.75 22.07
C VAL A 224 -16.68 11.16 23.43
N ILE A 225 -17.57 11.33 24.42
CA ILE A 225 -17.22 11.63 25.80
C ILE A 225 -17.98 10.69 26.75
N VAL A 226 -17.26 10.13 27.71
CA VAL A 226 -17.80 9.31 28.81
C VAL A 226 -17.77 10.09 30.11
N GLN A 227 -18.95 10.23 30.74
CA GLN A 227 -19.14 10.87 32.03
C GLN A 227 -19.68 9.86 33.03
N ARG A 228 -19.04 9.76 34.20
CA ARG A 228 -19.61 9.02 35.35
C ARG A 228 -20.69 9.87 36.02
N LEU A 229 -21.91 9.34 36.10
CA LEU A 229 -23.06 9.99 36.74
C LEU A 229 -23.23 9.55 38.19
N ASP A 230 -23.01 8.27 38.47
CA ASP A 230 -23.09 7.67 39.81
C ASP A 230 -22.20 6.40 39.85
N VAL A 231 -22.10 5.73 41.00
CA VAL A 231 -21.38 4.46 41.16
C VAL A 231 -21.89 3.44 40.14
N GLY A 232 -21.00 3.02 39.23
CA GLY A 232 -21.33 2.07 38.16
C GLY A 232 -22.28 2.61 37.09
N VAL A 233 -22.54 3.91 37.03
CA VAL A 233 -23.43 4.53 36.02
C VAL A 233 -22.64 5.52 35.17
N TYR A 234 -22.56 5.25 33.87
CA TYR A 234 -21.77 6.01 32.90
C TYR A 234 -22.65 6.46 31.74
N ARG A 235 -22.51 7.72 31.32
CA ARG A 235 -23.18 8.29 30.16
C ARG A 235 -22.16 8.57 29.06
N ILE A 236 -22.48 8.09 27.87
CA ILE A 236 -21.72 8.26 26.63
C ILE A 236 -22.50 9.25 25.76
N THR A 237 -21.80 10.26 25.25
CA THR A 237 -22.35 11.27 24.33
C THR A 237 -21.42 11.44 23.14
N GLY A 238 -21.91 12.01 22.03
CA GLY A 238 -21.14 12.22 20.80
C GLY A 238 -21.29 11.12 19.73
N SER A 239 -22.13 10.12 19.97
CA SER A 239 -22.47 9.07 19.00
C SER A 239 -23.95 9.12 18.57
N LEU A 240 -24.32 8.30 17.58
CA LEU A 240 -25.71 8.06 17.14
C LEU A 240 -26.38 6.91 17.91
N GLY A 241 -25.79 6.44 19.01
CA GLY A 241 -26.25 5.29 19.79
C GLY A 241 -25.31 4.08 19.73
N LEU A 242 -25.82 2.91 20.11
CA LEU A 242 -25.10 1.64 20.01
C LEU A 242 -25.03 1.16 18.55
N ALA A 243 -23.99 0.39 18.23
CA ALA A 243 -23.87 -0.22 16.91
C ALA A 243 -25.11 -1.06 16.54
N VAL A 244 -25.55 -0.94 15.29
CA VAL A 244 -26.75 -1.64 14.79
C VAL A 244 -26.46 -3.13 14.58
N GLU A 245 -25.23 -3.47 14.18
CA GLU A 245 -24.82 -4.83 13.82
C GLU A 245 -23.64 -5.33 14.69
N GLY A 246 -23.62 -6.65 14.92
CA GLY A 246 -22.58 -7.32 15.69
C GLY A 246 -22.73 -7.16 17.21
N TRP A 247 -21.62 -7.31 17.94
CA TRP A 247 -21.61 -7.12 19.39
C TRP A 247 -21.70 -5.62 19.73
N ARG A 248 -22.31 -5.30 20.88
CA ARG A 248 -22.55 -3.92 21.33
C ARG A 248 -21.78 -3.57 22.58
N ILE A 249 -21.77 -4.48 23.55
CA ILE A 249 -21.14 -4.27 24.85
C ILE A 249 -20.39 -5.53 25.21
N GLN A 250 -19.17 -5.35 25.68
CA GLN A 250 -18.38 -6.42 26.27
C GLN A 250 -18.13 -6.07 27.74
N ASP A 251 -18.64 -6.92 28.62
CA ASP A 251 -18.48 -6.81 30.07
C ASP A 251 -16.99 -6.76 30.46
N PRO A 252 -16.66 -6.13 31.60
CA PRO A 252 -15.28 -6.06 32.05
C PRO A 252 -14.82 -7.45 32.47
N CYS A 253 -13.70 -7.91 31.89
CA CYS A 253 -13.07 -9.18 32.22
C CYS A 253 -11.79 -8.96 33.03
N SER A 254 -11.40 -9.95 33.82
CA SER A 254 -10.11 -9.99 34.48
C SER A 254 -8.97 -9.93 33.45
N PRO A 255 -7.78 -9.39 33.82
CA PRO A 255 -6.65 -9.27 32.90
C PRO A 255 -6.14 -10.60 32.32
N ASP A 256 -6.35 -11.71 33.03
CA ASP A 256 -6.07 -13.08 32.55
C ASP A 256 -7.13 -13.61 31.57
N GLY A 257 -8.17 -12.82 31.28
CA GLY A 257 -9.22 -13.09 30.28
C GLY A 257 -10.26 -14.11 30.68
N GLY A 258 -10.12 -14.77 31.84
CA GLY A 258 -10.94 -15.92 32.22
C GLY A 258 -12.24 -15.59 32.94
N ARG A 259 -12.38 -14.41 33.57
CA ARG A 259 -13.50 -14.12 34.47
C ARG A 259 -14.15 -12.77 34.21
N MET A 260 -15.45 -12.81 33.91
CA MET A 260 -16.31 -11.61 33.89
C MET A 260 -16.41 -11.02 35.31
N LEU A 261 -16.19 -9.71 35.45
CA LEU A 261 -16.11 -8.99 36.73
C LEU A 261 -17.44 -8.33 37.13
N GLY A 262 -18.35 -8.13 36.20
CA GLY A 262 -19.67 -7.56 36.44
C GLY A 262 -20.62 -7.80 35.27
N ILE A 263 -21.87 -7.35 35.43
CA ILE A 263 -22.92 -7.47 34.42
C ILE A 263 -23.32 -6.05 34.00
N THR A 264 -23.22 -5.76 32.71
CA THR A 264 -23.64 -4.48 32.15
C THR A 264 -25.11 -4.49 31.73
N GLU A 265 -25.71 -3.31 31.81
CA GLU A 265 -27.00 -2.99 31.21
C GLU A 265 -26.87 -1.66 30.48
N SER A 266 -27.53 -1.55 29.34
CA SER A 266 -27.51 -0.35 28.52
C SER A 266 -28.88 0.17 28.20
N GLU A 267 -28.98 1.48 28.16
CA GLU A 267 -30.14 2.23 27.73
C GLU A 267 -29.67 3.34 26.79
N GLN A 268 -30.37 3.57 25.68
CA GLN A 268 -30.07 4.69 24.79
C GLN A 268 -31.26 5.63 24.68
N ASP A 269 -31.00 6.93 24.59
CA ASP A 269 -32.03 7.94 24.37
C ASP A 269 -32.25 8.23 22.87
N ALA A 270 -33.29 8.99 22.56
CA ALA A 270 -33.64 9.36 21.19
C ALA A 270 -32.57 10.24 20.49
N ASN A 271 -31.65 10.83 21.25
CA ASN A 271 -30.58 11.67 20.74
C ASN A 271 -29.27 10.88 20.53
N GLY A 272 -29.28 9.57 20.76
CA GLY A 272 -28.11 8.70 20.59
C GLY A 272 -27.18 8.65 21.80
N ALA A 273 -27.50 9.31 22.93
CA ALA A 273 -26.70 9.15 24.14
C ALA A 273 -26.96 7.78 24.76
N VAL A 274 -25.90 7.11 25.21
CA VAL A 274 -25.96 5.76 25.77
C VAL A 274 -25.62 5.82 27.26
N THR A 275 -26.47 5.25 28.10
CA THR A 275 -26.21 5.06 29.53
C THR A 275 -25.86 3.60 29.78
N ILE A 276 -24.68 3.35 30.34
CA ILE A 276 -24.22 2.03 30.76
C ILE A 276 -24.25 1.94 32.28
N ARG A 277 -24.83 0.86 32.79
CA ARG A 277 -24.89 0.53 34.23
C ARG A 277 -24.15 -0.78 34.46
N LEU A 278 -23.23 -0.81 35.41
CA LEU A 278 -22.46 -2.01 35.78
C LEU A 278 -22.86 -2.48 37.18
N PHE A 279 -23.13 -3.77 37.31
CA PHE A 279 -23.55 -4.41 38.56
C PHE A 279 -22.58 -5.52 38.96
N LYS A 280 -22.42 -5.73 40.27
CA LYS A 280 -21.75 -6.93 40.79
C LYS A 280 -22.50 -8.19 40.36
N GLN A 281 -21.79 -9.28 40.16
CA GLN A 281 -22.41 -10.59 40.00
C GLN A 281 -23.04 -11.02 41.33
N ARG A 282 -24.32 -11.36 41.31
CA ARG A 282 -25.04 -11.95 42.44
C ARG A 282 -25.51 -13.34 42.04
N TRP A 283 -25.01 -14.36 42.73
CA TRP A 283 -25.47 -15.73 42.54
C TRP A 283 -26.58 -16.03 43.54
N THR A 284 -27.71 -16.54 43.06
CA THR A 284 -28.84 -16.99 43.89
C THR A 284 -29.11 -18.45 43.61
N LEU A 285 -29.16 -19.27 44.66
CA LEU A 285 -29.56 -20.67 44.58
C LEU A 285 -31.09 -20.72 44.68
N ASP A 286 -31.75 -21.39 43.72
CA ASP A 286 -33.20 -21.62 43.81
C ASP A 286 -33.54 -22.85 44.68
N GLU A 287 -34.84 -23.15 44.81
CA GLU A 287 -35.33 -24.27 45.64
C GLU A 287 -34.99 -25.63 45.01
N GLU A 288 -34.78 -25.69 43.70
CA GLU A 288 -34.38 -26.85 42.92
C GLU A 288 -32.86 -27.12 42.96
N GLY A 289 -32.07 -26.18 43.49
CA GLY A 289 -30.61 -26.29 43.64
C GLY A 289 -29.80 -25.75 42.45
N GLU A 290 -30.43 -25.00 41.55
CA GLU A 290 -29.78 -24.34 40.42
C GLU A 290 -29.23 -22.96 40.81
N MET A 291 -28.03 -22.64 40.31
CA MET A 291 -27.38 -21.35 40.53
C MET A 291 -27.76 -20.35 39.43
N HIS A 292 -28.51 -19.32 39.79
CA HIS A 292 -28.87 -18.21 38.91
C HIS A 292 -27.90 -17.04 39.06
N LEU A 293 -27.37 -16.55 37.94
CA LEU A 293 -26.58 -15.33 37.90
C LEU A 293 -27.49 -14.12 37.69
N GLY A 294 -27.51 -13.20 38.65
CA GLY A 294 -28.28 -11.97 38.62
C GLY A 294 -27.45 -10.72 38.90
N LYS A 295 -28.11 -9.56 38.76
CA LYS A 295 -27.54 -8.24 39.04
C LYS A 295 -27.51 -7.99 40.56
N GLY A 296 -26.34 -7.69 41.09
CA GLY A 296 -26.12 -7.28 42.47
C GLY A 296 -26.16 -5.75 42.64
N ALA A 297 -25.44 -5.25 43.65
CA ALA A 297 -25.26 -3.82 43.85
C ALA A 297 -24.49 -3.18 42.68
N PRO A 298 -24.70 -1.87 42.41
CA PRO A 298 -23.88 -1.13 41.45
C PRO A 298 -22.39 -1.25 41.76
N LEU A 299 -21.58 -1.34 40.71
CA LEU A 299 -20.14 -1.52 40.76
C LEU A 299 -19.48 -0.55 39.78
N ASP A 300 -18.55 0.28 40.25
CA ASP A 300 -17.68 1.01 39.33
C ASP A 300 -16.74 0.06 38.60
N VAL A 301 -16.40 0.39 37.35
CA VAL A 301 -15.45 -0.38 36.54
C VAL A 301 -14.14 -0.55 37.33
N PRO A 302 -13.69 -1.80 37.59
CA PRO A 302 -12.43 -2.06 38.29
C PRO A 302 -11.24 -1.45 37.57
N LEU A 303 -10.27 -0.90 38.30
CA LEU A 303 -9.09 -0.23 37.71
C LEU A 303 -8.24 -1.14 36.82
N SER A 304 -8.33 -2.46 37.03
CA SER A 304 -7.67 -3.51 36.26
C SER A 304 -8.40 -3.92 34.98
N SER A 305 -9.52 -3.29 34.62
CA SER A 305 -10.37 -3.68 33.49
C SER A 305 -11.10 -2.48 32.86
N TRP A 306 -11.89 -2.75 31.83
CA TRP A 306 -12.75 -1.78 31.15
C TRP A 306 -13.96 -2.47 30.52
N ILE A 307 -14.99 -1.69 30.22
CA ILE A 307 -16.14 -2.11 29.40
C ILE A 307 -15.88 -1.63 27.97
N ASP A 308 -15.92 -2.51 26.97
CA ASP A 308 -15.93 -2.06 25.58
C ASP A 308 -17.37 -1.81 25.13
N VAL A 309 -17.62 -0.66 24.51
CA VAL A 309 -18.92 -0.28 23.97
C VAL A 309 -18.75 0.11 22.51
N ARG A 310 -19.39 -0.65 21.62
CA ARG A 310 -19.39 -0.38 20.19
C ARG A 310 -20.50 0.61 19.83
N LEU A 311 -20.13 1.66 19.15
CA LEU A 311 -21.01 2.80 18.87
C LEU A 311 -21.34 2.90 17.39
N GLN A 312 -22.51 3.46 17.09
CA GLN A 312 -22.83 3.96 15.77
C GLN A 312 -22.35 5.41 15.68
N MET A 313 -21.51 5.75 14.72
CA MET A 313 -21.03 7.12 14.50
C MET A 313 -21.65 7.76 13.25
N PRO A 314 -21.74 9.10 13.19
CA PRO A 314 -22.06 9.80 11.95
C PRO A 314 -21.07 9.42 10.85
N ALA A 315 -21.55 9.36 9.60
CA ALA A 315 -20.69 9.07 8.46
C ALA A 315 -19.56 10.10 8.38
N PHE A 316 -18.34 9.62 8.13
CA PHE A 316 -17.18 10.48 7.92
C PHE A 316 -17.38 11.29 6.64
N VAL A 317 -17.61 12.60 6.78
CA VAL A 317 -17.71 13.52 5.64
C VAL A 317 -16.30 14.01 5.34
N LEU A 318 -15.72 13.55 4.24
CA LEU A 318 -14.48 14.13 3.71
C LEU A 318 -14.74 15.61 3.36
N PRO A 319 -13.81 16.53 3.65
CA PRO A 319 -13.90 17.89 3.13
C PRO A 319 -13.96 17.82 1.60
N GLU A 320 -14.89 18.58 0.99
CA GLU A 320 -14.96 18.72 -0.45
C GLU A 320 -13.59 19.19 -0.98
N VAL A 321 -13.07 18.46 -1.98
CA VAL A 321 -11.81 18.76 -2.67
C VAL A 321 -12.08 19.69 -3.84
#